data_AF-A0A962IZ44-F1
#
_entry.id   AF-A0A962IZ44-F1
#
_cell.length_a   1.000
_cell.length_b   1.000
_cell.length_c   1.000
_cell.angle_alpha   90.00
_cell.angle_beta   90.00
_cell.angle_gamma   90.00
#
_symmetry.space_group_name_H-M   'P 1'
#
loop_
_entity.id
_entity.type
_entity.pdbx_description
1 polymer ?
#
loop_
_entity_poly.entity_id
_entity_poly.type
_entity_poly.pdbx_seq_one_letter_code
_entity_poly.pdbx_strand_id
1 'polypeptide(L)'
;MQIRIELSESRLLRAVCALQWGLALLALCLAQLPLVLRLAGMLILLCYLFRRRARPQVLSLVQGQMSLDMGQGMVPVCLRPECYCHPALIVLRFEALPVAEGLPPPVQLPAALVLLPDSASAESLRALRMALRWQKF
;
A
#
# COMPACT_ATOMS: atom_id res chain seq x y z
N MET A 1 20.45 -8.09 -12.00
CA MET A 1 19.92 -8.58 -10.69
C MET A 1 18.41 -8.46 -10.74
N GLN A 2 17.69 -9.55 -10.49
CA GLN A 2 16.22 -9.57 -10.44
C GLN A 2 15.80 -9.86 -9.01
N ILE A 3 15.05 -8.95 -8.40
CA ILE A 3 14.52 -9.10 -7.05
C ILE A 3 13.00 -9.20 -7.19
N ARG A 4 12.43 -10.34 -6.81
CA ARG A 4 10.98 -10.53 -6.73
C ARG A 4 10.60 -10.65 -5.25
N ILE A 5 9.69 -9.79 -4.81
CA ILE A 5 9.23 -9.73 -3.43
C ILE A 5 7.74 -10.04 -3.43
N GLU A 6 7.38 -11.17 -2.86
CA GLU A 6 5.99 -11.49 -2.58
C GLU A 6 5.55 -10.68 -1.37
N LEU A 7 4.48 -9.92 -1.55
CA LEU A 7 3.92 -9.04 -0.55
C LEU A 7 2.78 -9.76 0.16
N SER A 8 3.00 -10.03 1.43
CA SER A 8 1.96 -10.54 2.31
C SER A 8 1.33 -9.41 3.12
N GLU A 9 0.08 -9.61 3.51
CA GLU A 9 -0.61 -8.64 4.34
C GLU A 9 0.00 -8.61 5.74
N SER A 10 0.48 -7.42 6.13
CA SER A 10 0.97 -7.19 7.49
C SER A 10 -0.15 -7.43 8.51
N ARG A 11 0.11 -8.33 9.46
CA ARG A 11 -0.79 -8.60 10.59
C ARG A 11 -0.84 -7.41 11.53
N LEU A 12 0.29 -6.73 11.70
CA LEU A 12 0.38 -5.51 12.50
C LEU A 12 -0.49 -4.41 11.91
N LEU A 13 -0.42 -4.19 10.59
CA LEU A 13 -1.23 -3.17 9.93
C LEU A 13 -2.73 -3.49 10.02
N ARG A 14 -3.11 -4.77 9.90
CA ARG A 14 -4.50 -5.19 10.17
C ARG A 14 -4.92 -4.91 11.61
N ALA A 15 -4.08 -5.20 12.59
CA ALA A 15 -4.39 -4.96 13.99
C ALA A 15 -4.54 -3.47 14.30
N VAL A 16 -3.62 -2.63 13.79
CA VAL A 16 -3.69 -1.17 13.93
C VAL A 16 -4.93 -0.61 13.23
N CYS A 17 -5.25 -1.06 12.02
CA CYS A 17 -6.48 -0.67 11.34
C CYS A 17 -7.71 -1.10 12.15
N ALA A 18 -7.77 -2.34 12.64
CA ALA A 18 -8.88 -2.83 13.45
C ALA A 18 -9.06 -1.99 14.73
N LEU A 19 -7.96 -1.63 15.39
CA LEU A 19 -7.97 -0.74 16.55
C LEU A 19 -8.50 0.66 16.18
N GLN A 20 -8.03 1.24 15.07
CA GLN A 20 -8.49 2.53 14.57
C GLN A 20 -10.00 2.52 14.28
N TRP A 21 -10.51 1.46 13.65
CA TRP A 21 -11.94 1.29 13.39
C TRP A 21 -12.75 1.12 14.68
N GLY A 22 -12.24 0.34 15.63
CA GLY A 22 -12.85 0.16 16.95
C GLY A 22 -12.96 1.49 17.71
N LEU A 23 -11.88 2.29 17.71
CA LEU A 23 -11.87 3.62 18.31
C LEU A 23 -12.82 4.58 17.61
N ALA A 24 -12.90 4.55 16.28
CA ALA A 24 -13.84 5.40 15.52
C ALA A 24 -15.31 5.05 15.82
N LEU A 25 -15.64 3.75 15.91
CA LEU A 25 -16.97 3.29 16.32
C LEU A 25 -17.29 3.71 17.75
N LEU A 26 -16.34 3.53 18.67
CA LEU A 26 -16.50 3.92 20.06
C LEU A 26 -16.72 5.44 20.20
N ALA A 27 -15.96 6.24 19.44
CA ALA A 27 -16.15 7.69 19.39
C ALA A 27 -17.55 8.08 18.87
N LEU A 28 -18.05 7.42 17.82
CA LEU A 28 -19.41 7.64 17.31
C LEU A 28 -20.49 7.25 18.34
N CYS A 29 -20.26 6.19 19.11
CA CYS A 29 -21.16 5.72 20.17
C CYS A 29 -21.15 6.61 21.42
N LEU A 30 -20.03 7.24 21.75
CA LEU A 30 -19.92 8.18 22.87
C LEU A 30 -20.34 9.60 22.50
N ALA A 31 -20.24 9.98 21.22
CA ALA A 31 -20.63 11.30 20.76
C ALA A 31 -22.12 11.54 20.98
N GLN A 32 -22.47 12.64 21.66
CA GLN A 32 -23.85 13.12 21.84
C GLN A 32 -24.39 13.73 20.54
N LEU A 33 -24.43 12.91 19.48
CA LEU A 33 -24.95 13.29 18.17
C LEU A 33 -26.40 12.85 18.03
N PRO A 34 -27.22 13.61 17.27
CA PRO A 34 -28.56 13.15 16.90
C PRO A 34 -28.45 11.83 16.11
N LEU A 35 -29.44 10.96 16.31
CA LEU A 35 -29.43 9.57 15.84
C LEU A 35 -29.17 9.44 14.33
N VAL A 36 -29.67 10.39 13.54
CA VAL A 36 -29.45 10.47 12.08
C VAL A 36 -27.96 10.64 11.73
N LEU A 37 -27.24 11.54 12.42
CA LEU A 37 -25.80 11.77 12.17
C LEU A 37 -24.97 10.56 12.60
N ARG A 38 -25.35 9.88 13.67
CA ARG A 38 -24.67 8.67 14.12
C ARG A 38 -24.82 7.53 13.10
N LEU A 39 -26.03 7.32 12.57
CA LEU A 39 -26.28 6.33 11.51
C LEU A 39 -25.53 6.68 10.22
N ALA A 40 -25.56 7.95 9.80
CA ALA A 40 -24.81 8.41 8.63
C ALA A 40 -23.29 8.18 8.80
N GLY A 41 -22.74 8.51 9.98
CA GLY A 41 -21.33 8.26 10.30
C GLY A 41 -20.97 6.78 10.24
N MET A 42 -21.79 5.90 10.80
CA MET A 42 -21.60 4.45 10.70
C MET A 42 -21.68 3.94 9.25
N LEU A 43 -22.62 4.46 8.45
CA LEU A 43 -22.76 4.07 7.05
C LEU A 43 -21.54 4.49 6.21
N ILE A 44 -21.03 5.71 6.42
CA ILE A 44 -19.80 6.19 5.77
C ILE A 44 -18.60 5.31 6.16
N LEU A 45 -18.48 4.99 7.46
CA LEU A 45 -17.45 4.11 7.99
C LEU A 45 -17.50 2.72 7.31
N LEU A 46 -18.70 2.16 7.19
CA LEU A 46 -18.95 0.89 6.53
C LEU A 46 -18.61 0.94 5.05
N CYS A 47 -19.06 1.98 4.32
CA CYS A 47 -18.73 2.17 2.91
C CYS A 47 -17.22 2.30 2.70
N TYR A 48 -16.50 2.95 3.61
CA TYR A 48 -15.04 3.06 3.54
C TYR A 48 -14.36 1.70 3.75
N LEU A 49 -14.85 0.89 4.69
CA LEU A 49 -14.36 -0.48 4.90
C LEU A 49 -14.60 -1.38 3.67
N PHE A 50 -15.76 -1.23 3.01
CA PHE A 50 -16.10 -1.98 1.80
C PHE A 50 -15.41 -1.48 0.54
N ARG A 51 -14.93 -0.23 0.51
CA ARG A 51 -14.02 0.27 -0.54
C ARG A 51 -12.65 -0.43 -0.40
N ARG A 52 -12.61 -1.70 -0.78
CA ARG A 52 -11.37 -2.46 -0.95
C ARG A 52 -10.56 -1.81 -2.05
N ARG A 53 -9.44 -1.18 -1.70
CA ARG A 53 -8.41 -0.82 -2.67
C ARG A 53 -7.74 -2.09 -3.18
N ALA A 54 -7.51 -2.16 -4.49
CA ALA A 54 -6.68 -3.20 -5.08
C ALA A 54 -5.31 -3.23 -4.36
N ARG A 55 -4.84 -4.43 -4.03
CA ARG A 55 -3.63 -4.61 -3.21
C ARG A 55 -2.52 -5.19 -4.10
N PRO A 56 -1.31 -4.61 -4.06
CA PRO A 56 -0.18 -5.20 -4.76
C PRO A 56 0.21 -6.51 -4.08
N GLN A 57 0.37 -7.56 -4.88
CA GLN A 57 0.74 -8.90 -4.45
C GLN A 57 2.23 -9.16 -4.64
N VAL A 58 2.84 -8.57 -5.67
CA VAL A 58 4.25 -8.77 -5.99
C VAL A 58 4.88 -7.43 -6.33
N LEU A 59 6.06 -7.17 -5.77
CA LEU A 59 6.95 -6.11 -6.22
C LEU A 59 8.14 -6.76 -6.90
N SER A 60 8.38 -6.42 -8.17
CA SER A 60 9.55 -6.88 -8.90
C SER A 60 10.45 -5.72 -9.28
N LEU A 61 11.75 -5.93 -9.10
CA LEU A 61 12.81 -5.03 -9.53
C LEU A 61 13.70 -5.78 -10.51
N VAL A 62 13.71 -5.36 -11.76
CA VAL A 62 14.52 -5.94 -12.83
C VAL A 62 15.37 -4.84 -13.44
N GLN A 63 16.70 -4.94 -13.32
CA GLN A 63 17.64 -4.01 -13.96
C GLN A 63 17.35 -2.52 -13.68
N GLY A 64 16.84 -2.20 -12.49
CA GLY A 64 16.50 -0.83 -12.09
C GLY A 64 15.08 -0.38 -12.46
N GLN A 65 14.34 -1.18 -13.22
CA GLN A 65 12.91 -0.96 -13.46
C GLN A 65 12.10 -1.65 -12.37
N MET A 66 11.16 -0.92 -11.77
CA MET A 66 10.19 -1.48 -10.83
C MET A 66 8.88 -1.79 -11.53
N SER A 67 8.27 -2.89 -11.11
CA SER A 67 6.92 -3.25 -11.52
C SER A 67 6.14 -3.84 -10.35
N LEU A 68 4.84 -3.54 -10.33
CA LEU A 68 3.90 -3.99 -9.31
C LEU A 68 2.89 -4.92 -9.95
N ASP A 69 2.70 -6.10 -9.36
CA ASP A 69 1.61 -7.00 -9.70
C ASP A 69 0.42 -6.71 -8.80
N MET A 70 -0.72 -6.36 -9.41
CA MET A 70 -1.98 -6.14 -8.71
C MET A 70 -2.91 -7.37 -8.77
N GLY A 71 -2.40 -8.53 -9.20
CA GLY A 71 -3.18 -9.74 -9.47
C GLY A 71 -3.85 -9.76 -10.84
N GLN A 72 -3.61 -8.73 -11.67
CA GLN A 72 -4.11 -8.60 -13.04
C GLN A 72 -2.97 -8.45 -14.05
N GLY A 73 -1.72 -8.66 -13.61
CA GLY A 73 -0.52 -8.46 -14.41
C GLY A 73 0.43 -7.42 -13.83
N MET A 74 1.64 -7.43 -14.38
CA MET A 74 2.73 -6.55 -13.97
C MET A 74 2.55 -5.16 -14.57
N VAL A 75 2.45 -4.14 -13.71
CA VAL A 75 2.38 -2.74 -14.13
C VAL A 75 3.74 -2.09 -13.89
N PRO A 76 4.39 -1.52 -14.92
CA PRO A 76 5.65 -0.79 -14.72
C PRO A 76 5.40 0.48 -13.92
N VAL A 77 6.25 0.73 -12.92
CA VAL A 77 6.14 1.90 -12.06
C VAL A 77 7.48 2.60 -11.90
N CYS A 78 7.40 3.92 -11.81
CA CYS A 78 8.53 4.76 -11.43
C CYS A 78 8.40 5.16 -9.97
N LEU A 79 9.52 5.25 -9.26
CA LEU A 79 9.58 5.69 -7.87
C LEU A 79 9.65 7.22 -7.81
N ARG A 80 8.87 7.83 -6.92
CA ARG A 80 8.94 9.26 -6.62
C ARG A 80 10.07 9.55 -5.61
N PRO A 81 10.65 10.77 -5.60
CA PRO A 81 11.75 11.15 -4.71
C PRO A 81 11.41 11.12 -3.21
N GLU A 82 10.12 11.06 -2.85
CA GLU A 82 9.64 11.00 -1.46
C GLU A 82 9.51 9.57 -0.91
N CYS A 83 10.45 8.69 -1.25
CA CYS A 83 10.51 7.35 -0.68
C CYS A 83 11.21 7.37 0.69
N TYR A 84 10.68 6.60 1.64
CA TYR A 84 11.24 6.44 2.97
C TYR A 84 11.67 5.00 3.20
N CYS A 85 12.87 4.81 3.74
CA CYS A 85 13.48 3.51 3.84
C CYS A 85 14.12 3.33 5.23
N HIS A 86 13.43 2.62 6.13
CA HIS A 86 13.88 2.33 7.48
C HIS A 86 13.74 0.82 7.77
N PRO A 87 14.59 0.22 8.64
CA PRO A 87 14.48 -1.21 8.99
C PRO A 87 13.10 -1.65 9.48
N ALA A 88 12.36 -0.74 10.13
CA ALA A 88 11.03 -1.01 10.67
C ALA A 88 9.88 -0.54 9.76
N LEU A 89 10.16 0.21 8.69
CA LEU A 89 9.13 0.82 7.83
C LEU A 89 9.73 1.24 6.49
N ILE A 90 9.17 0.77 5.40
CA ILE A 90 9.53 1.23 4.06
C ILE A 90 8.28 1.79 3.40
N VAL A 91 8.35 3.03 2.92
CA VAL A 91 7.28 3.70 2.19
C VAL A 91 7.81 3.99 0.79
N LEU A 92 7.24 3.31 -0.19
CA LEU A 92 7.56 3.52 -1.60
C LEU A 92 6.43 4.27 -2.26
N ARG A 93 6.75 5.43 -2.85
CA ARG A 93 5.78 6.23 -3.58
C ARG A 93 6.01 6.01 -5.06
N PHE A 94 4.93 5.77 -5.79
CA PHE A 94 5.04 5.36 -7.18
C PHE A 94 4.15 6.19 -8.09
N GLU A 95 4.60 6.31 -9.33
CA GLU A 95 3.78 6.71 -10.47
C GLU A 95 3.70 5.55 -11.45
N ALA A 96 2.50 5.32 -11.97
CA ALA A 96 2.31 4.40 -13.07
C ALA A 96 3.01 4.95 -14.31
N LEU A 97 3.86 4.14 -14.94
CA LEU A 97 4.38 4.49 -16.26
C LEU A 97 3.29 4.17 -17.31
N PRO A 98 3.08 5.04 -18.32
CA PRO A 98 2.15 4.75 -19.39
C PRO A 98 2.58 3.46 -20.08
N VAL A 99 1.66 2.51 -20.21
CA VAL A 99 1.88 1.34 -21.05
C VAL A 99 1.89 1.82 -22.50
N ALA A 100 2.75 1.24 -23.34
CA ALA A 100 2.87 1.60 -24.75
C ALA A 100 1.47 1.80 -25.37
N GLU A 101 1.30 2.91 -26.10
CA GLU A 101 0.04 3.46 -26.66
C GLU A 101 -0.75 4.47 -25.80
N GLY A 102 -0.17 5.04 -24.73
CA GLY A 102 -0.78 6.19 -24.04
C GLY A 102 -2.11 5.89 -23.35
N LEU A 103 -2.47 4.61 -23.24
CA LEU A 103 -3.62 4.15 -22.48
C LEU A 103 -3.33 4.28 -20.97
N PRO A 104 -4.30 4.77 -20.18
CA PRO A 104 -4.18 4.75 -18.74
C PRO A 104 -4.02 3.30 -18.27
N PRO A 105 -3.22 3.06 -17.22
CA PRO A 105 -3.07 1.72 -16.67
C PRO A 105 -4.47 1.16 -16.34
N PRO A 106 -4.76 -0.11 -16.68
CA PRO A 106 -6.08 -0.71 -16.47
C PRO A 106 -6.47 -0.79 -14.98
N VAL A 107 -5.52 -0.54 -14.07
CA VAL A 107 -5.70 -0.63 -12.62
C VAL A 107 -5.30 0.68 -11.95
N GLN A 108 -6.15 1.17 -11.04
CA GLN A 108 -5.78 2.25 -10.12
C GLN A 108 -4.69 1.76 -9.17
N LEU A 109 -3.46 2.17 -9.44
CA LEU A 109 -2.32 1.89 -8.58
C LEU A 109 -2.38 2.72 -7.29
N PRO A 110 -1.98 2.15 -6.15
CA PRO A 110 -1.83 2.93 -4.93
C PRO A 110 -0.71 3.95 -5.11
N ALA A 111 -0.96 5.20 -4.70
CA ALA A 111 0.04 6.28 -4.74
C ALA A 111 1.27 5.99 -3.86
N ALA A 112 1.10 5.15 -2.84
CA ALA A 112 2.17 4.70 -1.95
C ALA A 112 1.94 3.26 -1.49
N LEU A 113 3.02 2.50 -1.41
CA LEU A 113 3.11 1.19 -0.81
C LEU A 113 3.86 1.29 0.52
N VAL A 114 3.19 0.89 1.60
CA VAL A 114 3.79 0.82 2.92
C VAL A 114 4.11 -0.63 3.23
N LEU A 115 5.39 -0.92 3.43
CA LEU A 115 5.91 -2.22 3.78
C LEU A 115 6.40 -2.20 5.22
N LEU A 116 5.85 -3.12 6.01
CA LEU A 116 6.27 -3.39 7.37
C LEU A 116 7.20 -4.62 7.40
N PRO A 117 7.97 -4.82 8.47
CA PRO A 117 8.89 -5.96 8.58
C PRO A 117 8.20 -7.33 8.49
N ASP A 118 6.89 -7.41 8.74
CA ASP A 118 6.09 -8.63 8.60
C ASP A 118 5.44 -8.78 7.22
N SER A 119 5.58 -7.80 6.32
CA SER A 119 4.99 -7.85 4.97
C SER A 119 5.75 -8.77 4.02
N ALA A 120 7.03 -9.03 4.25
CA ALA A 120 7.86 -9.89 3.40
C ALA A 120 9.02 -10.50 4.21
N SER A 121 9.77 -11.41 3.60
CA SER A 121 10.94 -11.99 4.26
C SER A 121 11.98 -10.90 4.60
N ALA A 122 12.68 -11.07 5.72
CA ALA A 122 13.72 -10.12 6.15
C ALA A 122 14.84 -9.96 5.11
N GLU A 123 15.16 -11.03 4.37
CA GLU A 123 16.13 -11.03 3.29
C GLU A 123 15.63 -10.23 2.09
N SER A 124 14.38 -10.42 1.66
CA SER A 124 13.76 -9.66 0.58
C SER A 124 13.71 -8.16 0.91
N LEU A 125 13.33 -7.82 2.14
CA LEU A 125 13.33 -6.42 2.60
C LEU A 125 14.75 -5.85 2.71
N ARG A 126 15.74 -6.65 3.09
CA ARG A 126 17.16 -6.21 3.08
C ARG A 126 17.63 -5.96 1.65
N ALA A 127 17.34 -6.85 0.72
CA ALA A 127 17.68 -6.70 -0.69
C ALA A 127 17.00 -5.46 -1.31
N LEU A 128 15.73 -5.23 -0.98
CA LEU A 128 14.98 -4.03 -1.37
C LEU A 128 15.64 -2.75 -0.86
N ARG A 129 15.97 -2.69 0.44
CA ARG A 129 16.63 -1.52 1.04
C ARG A 129 17.98 -1.24 0.40
N MET A 130 18.76 -2.29 0.12
CA MET A 130 20.02 -2.14 -0.60
C MET A 130 19.77 -1.59 -2.00
N ALA A 131 18.85 -2.17 -2.77
CA ALA A 131 18.52 -1.71 -4.12
C ALA A 131 18.08 -0.23 -4.14
N LEU A 132 17.21 0.16 -3.22
CA LEU A 132 16.73 1.55 -3.07
C LEU A 132 17.84 2.51 -2.68
N ARG A 133 18.82 2.07 -1.87
CA ARG A 133 19.97 2.92 -1.50
C ARG A 133 20.84 3.27 -2.71
N TRP A 134 20.93 2.36 -3.69
CA TRP A 134 21.73 2.55 -4.90
C TRP A 134 20.98 3.26 -6.02
N GLN A 135 19.64 3.22 -6.00
CA GLN A 135 18.81 4.08 -6.84
C GLN A 135 18.83 5.50 -6.26
N LYS A 136 19.79 6.32 -6.72
CA LYS A 136 19.71 7.77 -6.51
C LYS A 136 18.50 8.29 -7.29
N PHE A 137 17.48 8.75 -6.57
CA PHE A 137 16.36 9.52 -7.12
C PHE A 137 16.80 10.95 -7.42
#